data_AF-A0AAV5K8N8-F1
#
_entry.id   AF-A0AAV5K8N8-F1
#
_cell.length_a   1.000
_cell.length_b   1.000
_cell.length_c   1.000
_cell.angle_alpha   90.00
_cell.angle_beta   90.00
_cell.angle_gamma   90.00
#
_symmetry.space_group_name_H-M   'P 1'
#
loop_
_entity.id
_entity.type
_entity.pdbx_description
1 polymer ?
#
loop_
_entity_poly.entity_id
_entity_poly.type
_entity_poly.pdbx_seq_one_letter_code
_entity_poly.pdbx_strand_id
1 'polypeptide(L)'
;MRDVSIGSEAVRFHHAPVFGLIWGMDSGTSQRAYMFVTMRGVIFPATRLNLVGPPAAAVLQHQIAPVTEAITEKWMERPRRLVEEACQTSPLLDTLQGCHGYLFSRLFFRKNGWTVLCYFFWNIGQMT
;
A
#
# COMPACT_ATOMS: atom_id res chain seq x y z
N MET A 1 -3.03 -16.63 -17.28
CA MET A 1 -2.27 -15.40 -16.94
C MET A 1 -1.18 -15.69 -15.92
N ARG A 2 -1.51 -16.37 -14.80
CA ARG A 2 -0.53 -16.83 -13.79
C ARG A 2 0.67 -17.58 -14.36
N ASP A 3 0.43 -18.62 -15.17
CA ASP A 3 1.50 -19.45 -15.74
C ASP A 3 2.38 -18.70 -16.75
N VAL A 4 1.80 -17.73 -17.45
CA VAL A 4 2.50 -16.86 -18.42
C VAL A 4 3.40 -15.86 -17.72
N SER A 5 2.99 -15.36 -16.54
CA SER A 5 3.76 -14.39 -15.75
C SER A 5 4.90 -15.04 -14.96
N ILE A 6 4.75 -16.30 -14.55
CA ILE A 6 5.79 -17.04 -13.80
C ILE A 6 6.94 -17.49 -14.71
N GLY A 7 6.66 -17.76 -15.99
CA GLY A 7 7.66 -18.19 -16.97
C GLY A 7 8.47 -17.08 -17.65
N SER A 8 8.22 -15.80 -17.30
CA SER A 8 8.90 -14.65 -17.92
C SER A 8 9.93 -14.03 -16.97
N GLU A 9 11.21 -14.02 -17.37
CA GLU A 9 12.31 -13.37 -16.62
C GLU A 9 12.16 -11.84 -16.49
N ALA A 10 11.19 -11.22 -17.18
CA ALA A 10 11.03 -9.76 -17.24
C ALA A 10 10.16 -9.18 -16.11
N VAL A 11 9.54 -10.00 -15.25
CA VAL A 11 8.60 -9.50 -14.23
C VAL A 11 9.34 -9.10 -12.96
N ARG A 12 9.42 -7.79 -12.71
CA ARG A 12 9.80 -7.28 -11.39
C ARG A 12 8.68 -7.60 -10.40
N PHE A 13 8.90 -8.57 -9.52
CA PHE A 13 7.93 -9.09 -8.56
C PHE A 13 7.61 -8.10 -7.43
N HIS A 14 6.88 -7.03 -7.76
CA HIS A 14 6.32 -6.12 -6.76
C HIS A 14 5.20 -6.82 -5.97
N HIS A 15 5.08 -6.46 -4.69
CA HIS A 15 4.16 -7.13 -3.76
C HIS A 15 2.70 -7.05 -4.23
N ALA A 16 2.24 -5.92 -4.77
CA ALA A 16 0.87 -5.75 -5.25
C ALA A 16 0.48 -6.72 -6.39
N PRO A 17 1.21 -6.78 -7.53
CA PRO A 17 0.92 -7.76 -8.58
C PRO A 17 1.02 -9.22 -8.13
N VAL A 18 2.01 -9.55 -7.30
CA VAL A 18 2.21 -10.93 -6.80
C VAL A 18 1.10 -11.34 -5.86
N PHE A 19 0.64 -10.43 -5.00
CA PHE A 19 -0.45 -10.70 -4.07
C PHE A 19 -1.72 -11.13 -4.80
N GLY A 20 -2.14 -10.39 -5.83
CA GLY A 20 -3.29 -10.78 -6.66
C GLY A 20 -3.06 -12.09 -7.43
N LEU A 21 -1.85 -12.30 -7.93
CA LEU A 21 -1.49 -13.51 -8.70
C LEU A 21 -1.51 -14.79 -7.86
N ILE A 22 -1.08 -14.73 -6.59
CA ILE A 22 -1.03 -15.87 -5.68
C ILE A 22 -2.43 -16.22 -5.17
N TRP A 23 -3.18 -15.23 -4.73
CA TRP A 23 -4.45 -15.45 -4.03
C TRP A 23 -5.57 -15.94 -4.95
N GLY A 24 -5.45 -15.71 -6.27
CA GLY A 24 -6.35 -16.33 -7.26
C GLY A 24 -7.83 -15.94 -7.11
N MET A 25 -8.11 -14.87 -6.35
CA MET A 25 -9.46 -14.34 -6.13
C MET A 25 -9.86 -13.42 -7.30
N ASP A 26 -11.11 -12.97 -7.32
CA ASP A 26 -11.51 -11.90 -8.23
C ASP A 26 -10.67 -10.63 -7.98
N SER A 27 -10.52 -9.82 -9.02
CA SER A 27 -9.66 -8.64 -8.98
C SER A 27 -10.11 -7.62 -7.93
N GLY A 28 -11.42 -7.49 -7.69
CA GLY A 28 -11.96 -6.54 -6.72
C GLY A 28 -11.68 -6.96 -5.29
N THR A 29 -11.95 -8.21 -4.94
CA THR A 29 -11.66 -8.73 -3.60
C THR A 29 -10.16 -8.76 -3.33
N SER A 30 -9.34 -9.11 -4.34
CA SER A 30 -7.88 -9.06 -4.21
C SER A 30 -7.37 -7.65 -3.89
N GLN A 31 -7.92 -6.62 -4.55
CA GLN A 31 -7.53 -5.23 -4.33
C GLN A 31 -7.98 -4.71 -2.95
N ARG A 32 -9.22 -5.01 -2.54
CA ARG A 32 -9.72 -4.68 -1.19
C ARG A 32 -8.91 -5.35 -0.09
N ALA A 33 -8.62 -6.65 -0.25
CA ALA A 33 -7.78 -7.40 0.69
C ALA A 33 -6.37 -6.82 0.78
N TYR A 34 -5.79 -6.44 -0.36
CA TYR A 34 -4.48 -5.80 -0.41
C TYR A 34 -4.46 -4.44 0.31
N MET A 35 -5.50 -3.63 0.13
CA MET A 35 -5.62 -2.34 0.81
C MET A 35 -5.82 -2.51 2.31
N PHE A 36 -6.62 -3.48 2.74
CA PHE A 36 -6.78 -3.82 4.16
C PHE A 36 -5.45 -4.24 4.81
N VAL A 37 -4.71 -5.16 4.17
CA VAL A 37 -3.40 -5.61 4.67
C VAL A 37 -2.40 -4.46 4.72
N THR A 38 -2.42 -3.57 3.73
CA THR A 38 -1.54 -2.41 3.71
C THR A 38 -1.87 -1.43 4.84
N MET A 39 -3.12 -1.00 4.97
CA MET A 39 -3.56 -0.08 6.03
C MET A 39 -3.16 -0.62 7.40
N ARG A 40 -3.44 -1.90 7.66
CA ARG A 40 -3.03 -2.58 8.90
C ARG A 40 -1.51 -2.57 9.06
N GLY A 41 -0.75 -2.73 7.98
CA GLY A 41 0.71 -2.64 7.96
C GLY A 41 1.27 -1.28 8.38
N VAL A 42 0.48 -0.20 8.32
CA VAL A 42 0.84 1.15 8.81
C VAL A 42 0.43 1.34 10.27
N ILE A 43 -0.76 0.87 10.64
CA ILE A 43 -1.30 1.03 12.00
C ILE A 43 -0.52 0.15 12.99
N PHE A 44 -0.14 -1.06 12.59
CA PHE A 44 0.61 -1.99 13.44
C PHE A 44 1.94 -1.42 13.98
N PRO A 45 2.85 -0.85 13.17
CA PRO A 45 4.06 -0.24 13.69
C PRO A 45 3.78 0.99 14.56
N ALA A 46 2.71 1.75 14.31
CA ALA A 46 2.31 2.86 15.20
C ALA A 46 1.99 2.35 16.61
N THR A 47 1.35 1.18 16.74
CA THR A 47 1.14 0.53 18.04
C THR A 47 2.46 0.06 18.67
N ARG A 48 3.39 -0.49 17.89
CA ARG A 48 4.70 -0.94 18.40
C ARG A 48 5.62 0.21 18.82
N LEU A 49 5.47 1.38 18.19
CA LEU A 49 6.14 2.62 18.55
C LEU A 49 5.44 3.35 19.71
N ASN A 50 4.39 2.76 20.30
CA ASN A 50 3.62 3.33 21.39
C ASN A 50 2.96 4.68 21.06
N LEU A 51 2.66 4.93 19.78
CA LEU A 51 1.94 6.13 19.32
C LEU A 51 0.42 5.98 19.51
N VAL A 52 -0.10 4.77 19.36
CA VAL A 52 -1.54 4.45 19.49
C VAL A 52 -1.69 3.11 20.20
N GLY A 53 -2.51 3.03 21.25
CA GLY A 53 -2.77 1.78 21.97
C GLY A 53 -3.55 0.74 21.13
N PRO A 54 -3.49 -0.57 21.44
CA PRO A 54 -4.15 -1.61 20.63
C PRO A 54 -5.67 -1.41 20.43
N PRO A 55 -6.46 -1.00 21.44
CA PRO A 55 -7.88 -0.71 21.24
C PRO A 55 -8.12 0.51 20.34
N ALA A 56 -7.33 1.58 20.55
CA ALA A 56 -7.40 2.79 19.73
C ALA A 56 -6.98 2.54 18.27
N ALA A 57 -6.05 1.61 18.04
CA ALA A 57 -5.65 1.18 16.71
C ALA A 57 -6.77 0.46 15.95
N ALA A 58 -7.57 -0.36 16.63
CA ALA A 58 -8.75 -0.99 16.04
C ALA A 58 -9.83 0.04 15.67
N VAL A 59 -10.07 1.02 16.54
CA VAL A 59 -10.99 2.14 16.27
C VAL A 59 -10.50 2.96 15.07
N LEU A 60 -9.21 3.30 15.05
CA LEU A 60 -8.59 4.04 13.94
C LEU A 60 -8.73 3.28 12.62
N GLN A 61 -8.50 1.97 12.62
CA GLN A 61 -8.66 1.14 11.44
C GLN A 61 -10.10 1.15 10.92
N HIS A 62 -11.08 1.10 11.82
CA HIS A 62 -12.49 1.20 11.45
C HIS A 62 -12.84 2.59 10.88
N GLN A 63 -12.36 3.67 11.51
CA GLN A 63 -12.58 5.04 11.06
C GLN A 63 -11.97 5.34 9.68
N ILE A 64 -10.86 4.69 9.34
CA ILE A 64 -10.16 4.83 8.07
C ILE A 64 -10.73 3.91 6.97
N ALA A 65 -11.53 2.90 7.34
CA ALA A 65 -12.09 1.95 6.38
C ALA A 65 -12.86 2.62 5.22
N PRO A 66 -13.71 3.65 5.43
CA PRO A 66 -14.41 4.33 4.33
C PRO A 66 -13.46 5.02 3.35
N VAL A 67 -12.38 5.62 3.85
CA VAL A 67 -11.35 6.26 3.02
C VAL A 67 -10.62 5.21 2.18
N THR A 68 -10.33 4.07 2.79
CA THR A 68 -9.66 2.94 2.11
C THR A 68 -10.55 2.37 1.00
N GLU A 69 -11.85 2.26 1.25
CA GLU A 69 -12.82 1.79 0.25
C GLU A 69 -12.94 2.80 -0.91
N ALA A 70 -13.09 4.09 -0.62
CA ALA A 70 -13.17 5.13 -1.66
C ALA A 70 -11.91 5.18 -2.54
N ILE A 71 -10.72 4.98 -1.96
CA ILE A 71 -9.47 4.83 -2.71
C ILE A 71 -9.56 3.59 -3.60
N THR A 72 -9.98 2.45 -3.05
CA THR A 72 -10.05 1.18 -3.79
C THR A 72 -11.01 1.30 -4.98
N GLU A 73 -12.22 1.82 -4.77
CA GLU A 73 -13.21 2.06 -5.83
C GLU A 73 -12.68 3.00 -6.92
N LYS A 74 -12.05 4.12 -6.54
CA LYS A 74 -11.44 5.07 -7.48
C LYS A 74 -10.44 4.42 -8.44
N TRP A 75 -9.71 3.40 -7.98
CA TRP A 75 -8.72 2.68 -8.78
C TRP A 75 -9.27 1.42 -9.44
N MET A 76 -10.36 0.84 -8.92
CA MET A 76 -11.06 -0.31 -9.50
C MET A 76 -11.91 0.06 -10.72
N GLU A 77 -12.61 1.19 -10.68
CA GLU A 77 -13.63 1.56 -11.68
C GLU A 77 -13.05 2.09 -13.00
N ARG A 78 -11.73 2.27 -13.09
CA ARG A 78 -11.10 2.87 -14.27
C ARG A 78 -10.60 1.79 -15.24
N PRO A 79 -11.07 1.77 -16.49
CA PRO A 79 -10.59 0.80 -17.48
C PRO A 79 -9.10 1.03 -17.74
N ARG A 80 -8.28 0.04 -17.34
CA ARG A 80 -6.83 -0.10 -17.60
C ARG A 80 -6.11 1.23 -17.89
N ARG A 81 -5.86 1.97 -16.81
CA ARG A 81 -4.87 3.03 -16.82
C ARG A 81 -3.53 2.47 -17.31
N LEU A 82 -2.80 3.19 -18.17
CA LEU A 82 -1.46 2.75 -18.64
C LEU A 82 -0.58 2.47 -17.41
N VAL A 83 0.30 1.47 -17.52
CA VAL A 83 1.34 1.16 -16.50
C VAL A 83 2.12 2.42 -16.09
N GLU A 84 2.21 3.40 -16.98
CA GLU A 84 2.84 4.70 -16.76
C GLU A 84 2.15 5.54 -15.68
N GLU A 85 0.81 5.52 -15.60
CA GLU A 85 0.06 6.23 -14.55
C GLU A 85 0.00 5.43 -13.23
N ALA A 86 0.50 4.19 -13.23
CA ALA A 86 0.73 3.40 -12.03
C ALA A 86 2.06 3.79 -11.34
N CYS A 87 2.82 4.75 -11.85
CA CYS A 87 3.95 5.33 -11.16
C CYS A 87 3.54 6.67 -10.57
N GLN A 88 3.10 6.68 -9.31
CA GLN A 88 2.81 7.92 -8.60
C GLN A 88 4.01 8.33 -7.74
N THR A 89 4.59 9.49 -8.05
CA THR A 89 5.64 10.13 -7.23
C THR A 89 4.99 10.97 -6.14
N SER A 90 5.45 10.80 -4.90
CA SER A 90 5.07 11.65 -3.78
C SER A 90 6.34 12.24 -3.19
N PRO A 91 6.74 13.46 -3.61
CA PRO A 91 8.06 14.02 -3.28
C PRO A 91 8.37 14.01 -1.78
N LEU A 92 7.36 14.27 -0.94
CA LEU A 92 7.51 14.23 0.51
C LEU A 92 7.80 12.82 1.02
N LEU A 93 7.06 11.81 0.53
CA LEU A 93 7.25 10.42 0.96
C LEU A 93 8.53 9.82 0.38
N ASP A 94 8.91 10.22 -0.84
CA ASP A 94 10.17 9.85 -1.45
C ASP A 94 11.37 10.44 -0.66
N THR A 95 11.23 11.68 -0.19
CA THR A 95 12.22 12.31 0.71
C THR A 95 12.27 11.60 2.06
N LEU A 96 11.14 11.36 2.72
CA LEU A 96 11.10 10.66 4.00
C LEU A 96 11.68 9.24 3.90
N GLN A 97 11.34 8.51 2.84
CA GLN A 97 11.87 7.18 2.56
C GLN A 97 13.38 7.22 2.27
N GLY A 98 13.86 8.24 1.54
CA GLY A 98 15.28 8.48 1.32
C GLY A 98 16.03 8.79 2.61
N CYS A 99 15.42 9.58 3.49
CA CYS A 99 15.99 9.99 4.76
C CYS A 99 15.99 8.90 5.84
N HIS A 100 15.21 7.83 5.67
CA HIS A 100 15.17 6.71 6.60
C HIS A 100 16.55 6.04 6.81
N GLY A 101 17.47 6.18 5.84
CA GLY A 101 18.87 5.78 5.98
C GLY A 101 19.69 6.62 6.97
N TYR A 102 19.28 7.83 7.30
CA TYR A 102 20.00 8.71 8.23
C TYR A 102 19.58 8.53 9.70
N LEU A 103 18.58 7.69 9.98
CA LEU A 103 18.15 7.41 11.35
C LEU A 103 19.26 6.69 12.12
N PHE A 104 19.65 7.27 13.26
CA PHE A 104 20.67 6.75 14.18
C PHE A 104 20.28 5.36 14.72
N SER A 105 19.02 5.19 15.15
CA SER A 105 18.45 3.91 15.55
C SER A 105 17.37 3.47 14.57
N ARG A 106 17.43 2.21 14.14
CA ARG A 106 16.50 1.64 13.15
C ARG A 106 15.75 0.46 13.72
N LEU A 107 14.43 0.60 13.80
CA LEU A 107 13.52 -0.48 14.15
C LEU A 107 12.92 -1.16 12.90
N PHE A 108 12.98 -0.48 11.75
CA PHE A 108 12.43 -0.96 10.49
C PHE A 108 13.50 -1.00 9.41
N PHE A 109 13.36 -1.93 8.45
CA PHE A 109 14.16 -1.94 7.23
C PHE A 109 13.48 -1.12 6.15
N ARG A 110 14.27 -0.46 5.29
CA ARG A 110 13.78 0.14 4.05
C ARG A 110 13.17 -0.99 3.20
N LYS A 111 11.85 -1.13 3.19
CA LYS A 111 11.16 -2.02 2.26
C LYS A 111 10.90 -1.27 0.96
N ASN A 112 11.17 -1.89 -0.18
CA ASN A 112 10.82 -1.34 -1.50
C ASN A 112 9.29 -1.41 -1.79
N GLY A 113 8.46 -1.64 -0.77
CA GLY A 113 7.00 -1.78 -0.86
C GLY A 113 6.19 -0.65 -0.22
N TRP A 114 6.85 0.44 0.20
CA TRP A 114 6.16 1.64 0.74
C TRP A 114 5.34 2.40 -0.32
N THR A 115 5.37 1.97 -1.58
CA THR A 115 4.54 2.49 -2.66
C THR A 115 3.07 2.59 -2.25
N VAL A 116 2.53 1.64 -1.49
CA VAL A 116 1.12 1.70 -1.08
C VAL A 116 0.86 2.73 0.03
N LEU A 117 1.88 3.04 0.85
CA LEU A 117 1.84 4.15 1.81
C LEU A 117 1.86 5.49 1.07
N CYS A 118 2.64 5.57 -0.03
CA CYS A 118 2.60 6.71 -0.95
C CYS A 118 1.20 6.94 -1.52
N TYR A 119 0.51 5.85 -1.86
CA TYR A 119 -0.84 5.92 -2.42
C TYR A 119 -1.88 6.33 -1.39
N PHE A 120 -1.74 5.82 -0.15
CA PHE A 120 -2.65 6.13 0.94
C PHE A 120 -2.55 7.60 1.38
N PHE A 121 -1.34 8.14 1.58
CA PHE A 121 -1.15 9.53 1.98
C PHE A 121 -1.40 10.54 0.85
N TRP A 122 -1.09 10.21 -0.41
CA TRP A 122 -1.40 11.11 -1.53
C TRP A 122 -2.91 11.26 -1.76
N ASN A 123 -3.69 10.17 -1.68
CA ASN A 123 -5.14 10.27 -1.87
C ASN A 123 -5.83 11.03 -0.72
N ILE A 124 -5.29 10.99 0.50
CA ILE A 124 -5.76 11.84 1.59
C ILE A 124 -5.47 13.33 1.28
N GLY A 125 -4.27 13.65 0.77
CA GLY A 125 -3.91 15.03 0.40
C GLY A 125 -4.60 15.58 -0.86
N GLN A 126 -5.34 14.76 -1.61
CA GLN A 126 -6.17 15.17 -2.75
C GLN A 126 -7.66 15.28 -2.37
N MET A 127 -8.03 14.94 -1.13
CA MET A 127 -9.38 15.06 -0.57
C MET A 127 -9.55 16.29 0.33
N THR A 128 -8.50 17.07 0.52
CA THR A 128 -8.49 18.42 1.14
C THR A 128 -8.19 19.46 0.08
#